data_AF-A0A1F8B2T7-F1
#
_entry.id   AF-A0A1F8B2T7-F1
#
_cell.length_a   1.000
_cell.length_b   1.000
_cell.length_c   1.000
_cell.angle_alpha   90.00
_cell.angle_beta   90.00
_cell.angle_gamma   90.00
#
_symmetry.space_group_name_H-M   'P 1'
#
loop_
_entity.id
_entity.type
_entity.pdbx_description
1 polymer ?
#
loop_
_entity_poly.entity_id
_entity_poly.type
_entity_poly.pdbx_seq_one_letter_code
_entity_poly.pdbx_strand_id
1 'polypeptide(L)'
;MGEKVLGYILIALGVIVMLLATFSVYQVFTNKSQPVNIFNLPGISIDMSDLVGSDLSPEEIAQLREQKSLKTDLISPEIINKPLNLIAHILFMGFILNVGFKVAALGVGLVRPINVKLGKVGEVSTTLTPKA
;
A
#
# COMPACT_ATOMS: atom_id res chain seq x y z
N MET A 1 -13.67 -24.40 -23.70
CA MET A 1 -13.85 -23.02 -24.26
C MET A 1 -14.15 -22.02 -23.16
N GLY A 2 -15.01 -22.35 -22.20
CA GLY A 2 -15.30 -21.50 -21.04
C GLY A 2 -14.07 -21.14 -20.19
N GLU A 3 -13.05 -22.01 -20.10
CA GLU A 3 -11.84 -21.71 -19.30
C GLU A 3 -11.07 -20.51 -19.86
N LYS A 4 -11.01 -20.38 -21.19
CA LYS A 4 -10.36 -19.25 -21.85
C LYS A 4 -11.13 -17.96 -21.61
N VAL A 5 -12.47 -18.01 -21.66
CA VAL A 5 -13.32 -16.84 -21.39
C VAL A 5 -13.16 -16.38 -19.94
N LEU A 6 -13.17 -17.32 -18.99
CA LEU A 6 -12.94 -17.02 -17.57
C LEU A 6 -11.55 -16.41 -17.34
N GLY A 7 -10.53 -16.93 -18.02
CA GLY A 7 -9.17 -16.38 -17.99
C GLY A 7 -9.11 -14.92 -18.47
N TYR A 8 -9.75 -14.58 -19.60
CA TYR A 8 -9.81 -13.20 -20.09
C TYR A 8 -10.57 -12.26 -19.15
N ILE A 9 -11.65 -12.73 -18.51
CA ILE A 9 -12.38 -11.94 -17.51
C ILE A 9 -11.48 -11.61 -16.32
N LEU A 10 -10.73 -12.61 -15.82
CA LEU A 10 -9.81 -12.43 -14.70
C LEU A 10 -8.66 -11.46 -15.02
N ILE A 11 -8.10 -11.55 -16.23
CA ILE A 11 -7.09 -10.61 -16.72
C ILE A 11 -7.66 -9.20 -16.76
N ALA A 12 -8.83 -9.01 -17.39
CA ALA A 12 -9.46 -7.70 -17.50
C ALA A 12 -9.74 -7.08 -16.13
N LEU A 13 -10.30 -7.87 -15.20
CA LEU A 13 -10.58 -7.43 -13.85
C LEU A 13 -9.30 -7.00 -13.11
N GLY A 14 -8.25 -7.83 -13.15
CA GLY A 14 -6.98 -7.52 -12.50
C GLY A 14 -6.32 -6.25 -13.06
N VAL A 15 -6.37 -6.05 -14.39
CA VAL A 15 -5.86 -4.85 -15.05
C VAL A 15 -6.65 -3.61 -14.66
N ILE A 16 -7.99 -3.69 -14.61
CA ILE A 16 -8.83 -2.57 -14.17
C ILE A 16 -8.48 -2.15 -12.74
N VAL A 17 -8.33 -3.11 -11.83
CA VAL A 17 -7.94 -2.83 -10.43
C VAL A 17 -6.57 -2.15 -10.37
N MET A 18 -5.58 -2.63 -11.15
CA MET A 18 -4.26 -2.01 -11.21
C MET A 18 -4.30 -0.58 -11.76
N LEU A 19 -5.10 -0.31 -12.79
CA LEU A 19 -5.29 1.04 -13.33
C LEU A 19 -5.95 1.98 -12.32
N LEU A 20 -6.99 1.52 -11.62
CA LEU A 20 -7.66 2.31 -10.57
C LEU A 20 -6.71 2.62 -9.41
N ALA A 21 -5.93 1.65 -8.94
CA ALA A 21 -4.95 1.86 -7.88
C ALA A 21 -3.88 2.89 -8.30
N THR A 22 -3.35 2.77 -9.52
CA THR A 22 -2.37 3.71 -10.07
C THR A 22 -2.96 5.11 -10.19
N PHE A 23 -4.20 5.23 -10.66
CA PHE A 23 -4.90 6.50 -10.78
C PHE A 23 -5.13 7.17 -9.42
N SER A 24 -5.53 6.39 -8.40
CA SER A 24 -5.68 6.89 -7.03
C SER A 24 -4.36 7.45 -6.48
N VAL A 25 -3.26 6.72 -6.67
CA VAL A 25 -1.93 7.18 -6.24
C VAL A 25 -1.56 8.48 -6.96
N TYR A 26 -1.76 8.54 -8.29
CA TYR A 26 -1.48 9.75 -9.07
C TYR A 26 -2.28 10.98 -8.58
N GLN A 27 -3.55 10.81 -8.23
CA GLN A 27 -4.39 11.90 -7.70
C GLN A 27 -3.88 12.42 -6.35
N VAL A 28 -3.44 11.52 -5.47
CA VAL A 28 -2.86 11.89 -4.17
C VAL A 28 -1.53 12.62 -4.35
N PHE A 29 -0.67 12.17 -5.27
CA PHE A 29 0.58 12.89 -5.59
C PHE A 29 0.35 14.29 -6.18
N THR A 30 -0.73 14.48 -6.94
CA THR A 30 -1.08 15.79 -7.53
C THR A 30 -1.80 16.72 -6.52
N ASN A 31 -1.89 16.33 -5.24
CA ASN A 31 -2.67 17.01 -4.21
C ASN A 31 -4.15 17.23 -4.60
N LYS A 32 -4.68 16.48 -5.56
CA LYS A 32 -6.08 16.58 -6.00
C LYS A 32 -7.03 15.79 -5.10
N SER A 33 -6.52 14.80 -4.38
CA SER A 33 -7.26 14.04 -3.37
C SER A 33 -6.43 13.93 -2.10
N GLN A 34 -7.10 14.00 -0.95
CA GLN A 34 -6.44 13.79 0.33
C GLN A 34 -6.05 12.31 0.49
N PRO A 35 -4.85 12.00 0.99
CA PRO A 35 -4.48 10.63 1.33
C PRO A 35 -5.40 10.07 2.41
N VAL A 36 -5.56 8.75 2.44
CA VAL A 36 -6.34 8.08 3.49
C VAL A 36 -5.69 8.39 4.84
N ASN A 37 -6.45 9.03 5.73
CA ASN A 37 -5.97 9.39 7.07
C ASN A 37 -6.02 8.16 7.98
N ILE A 38 -4.89 7.45 8.07
CA ILE A 38 -4.70 6.26 8.91
C ILE A 38 -4.10 6.67 10.27
N PHE A 39 -3.33 7.76 10.31
CA PHE A 39 -2.64 8.28 11.47
C PHE A 39 -3.12 9.70 11.79
N ASN A 40 -3.68 9.88 12.99
CA ASN A 40 -4.02 11.17 13.58
C ASN A 40 -3.31 11.30 14.93
N LEU A 41 -1.99 11.47 14.90
CA LEU A 41 -1.21 11.71 16.11
C LEU A 41 -1.59 13.10 16.66
N PRO A 42 -2.07 13.21 17.91
CA PRO A 42 -2.27 14.50 18.55
C PRO A 42 -0.93 15.21 18.70
N GLY A 43 -0.92 16.52 18.44
CA GLY A 43 0.29 17.34 18.58
C GLY A 43 0.83 17.29 20.00
N ILE A 44 2.15 17.20 20.14
CA ILE A 44 2.83 17.33 21.43
C ILE A 44 2.91 18.83 21.71
N SER A 45 1.87 19.36 22.36
CA SER A 45 1.88 20.72 22.89
C SER A 45 2.62 20.70 24.22
N ILE A 46 3.80 21.32 24.28
CA ILE A 46 4.42 21.65 25.57
C ILE A 46 3.79 22.95 26.03
N ASP A 47 3.14 22.92 27.19
CA ASP A 47 2.62 24.11 27.84
C ASP A 47 3.82 24.88 28.39
N MET A 48 4.21 25.95 27.70
CA MET A 48 5.31 26.84 28.15
C MET A 48 4.97 27.53 29.48
N SER A 49 3.71 27.41 29.95
CA SER A 49 3.25 27.83 31.27
C SER A 49 4.06 27.24 32.43
N ASP A 50 4.67 26.07 32.27
CA ASP A 50 5.51 25.43 33.31
C ASP A 50 6.99 25.87 33.26
N LEU A 51 7.39 26.59 32.21
CA LEU A 51 8.76 27.10 31.98
C LEU A 51 8.88 28.61 32.16
N VAL A 52 7.75 29.33 32.25
CA VAL A 52 7.72 30.74 32.66
C VAL A 52 7.99 30.78 34.17
N GLY A 53 9.26 30.88 34.52
CA GLY A 53 9.71 31.08 35.90
C GLY A 53 9.13 32.36 36.48
N SER A 54 8.59 32.24 37.71
CA SER A 54 8.53 33.17 38.86
C SER A 54 8.54 34.71 38.73
N ASP A 55 8.70 35.31 37.56
CA ASP A 55 8.93 36.75 37.34
C ASP A 55 7.72 37.49 36.75
N LEU A 56 6.59 36.80 36.52
CA LEU A 56 5.35 37.39 36.00
C LEU A 56 4.21 37.30 37.02
N SER A 57 3.38 38.36 37.07
CA SER A 57 2.24 38.46 37.99
C SER A 57 1.18 37.38 37.68
N PRO A 58 0.48 36.81 38.68
CA PRO A 58 -0.57 35.80 38.47
C PRO A 58 -1.65 36.22 37.45
N GLU A 59 -1.90 37.52 37.31
CA GLU A 59 -2.87 38.08 36.37
C GLU A 59 -2.38 38.05 34.92
N GLU A 60 -1.07 38.21 34.68
CA GLU A 60 -0.46 38.17 33.35
C GLU A 60 -0.37 36.74 32.83
N ILE A 61 -0.12 35.77 33.72
CA ILE A 61 -0.14 34.33 33.42
C ILE A 61 -1.55 33.87 33.02
N ALA A 62 -2.59 34.40 33.68
CA ALA A 62 -3.98 34.08 33.35
C ALA A 62 -4.38 34.60 31.95
N GLN A 63 -3.96 35.81 31.60
CA GLN A 63 -4.23 36.40 30.28
C GLN A 63 -3.47 35.68 29.16
N LEU A 64 -2.23 35.27 29.38
CA LEU A 64 -1.45 34.50 28.39
C LEU A 64 -1.99 33.07 28.18
N ARG A 65 -2.57 32.46 29.22
CA ARG A 65 -3.29 31.18 29.13
C ARG A 65 -4.58 31.30 28.31
N GLU A 66 -5.34 32.39 28.48
CA GLU A 66 -6.52 32.66 27.66
C GLU A 66 -6.16 32.97 26.20
N GLN A 67 -5.03 33.63 25.95
CA GLN A 67 -4.64 34.04 24.61
C GLN A 67 -4.12 32.90 23.72
N LYS A 68 -4.05 31.66 24.22
CA LYS A 68 -3.64 30.45 23.48
C LYS A 68 -2.23 30.56 22.84
N SER A 69 -1.49 31.62 23.15
CA SER A 69 -0.16 31.96 22.62
C SER A 69 0.96 31.13 23.25
N LEU A 70 0.65 30.33 24.28
CA LEU A 70 1.59 29.48 25.01
C LEU A 70 1.58 28.02 24.56
N LYS A 71 0.65 27.62 23.68
CA LYS A 71 0.70 26.31 23.01
C LYS A 71 1.61 26.43 21.79
N THR A 72 2.91 26.53 22.03
CA THR A 72 3.90 26.31 20.99
C THR A 72 3.90 24.82 20.70
N ASP A 73 3.19 24.41 19.64
CA ASP A 73 3.30 23.08 19.07
C ASP A 73 4.75 22.91 18.59
N LEU A 74 5.61 22.30 19.43
CA LEU A 74 7.01 22.06 19.09
C LEU A 74 7.15 21.20 17.83
N ILE A 75 6.13 20.38 17.56
CA ILE A 75 5.95 19.71 16.29
C ILE A 75 4.47 19.78 15.92
N SER A 76 4.13 20.60 14.94
CA SER A 76 2.76 20.66 14.43
C SER A 76 2.35 19.26 13.94
N PRO A 77 1.22 18.71 14.42
CA PRO A 77 0.79 17.37 14.05
C PRO A 77 0.59 17.19 12.54
N GLU A 78 0.38 18.28 11.78
CA GLU A 78 0.35 18.22 10.31
C GLU A 78 1.67 17.84 9.65
N ILE A 79 2.81 18.20 10.25
CA ILE A 79 4.14 17.88 9.68
C ILE A 79 4.42 16.38 9.82
N ILE A 80 3.89 15.73 10.86
CA ILE A 80 4.03 14.29 11.07
C ILE A 80 2.92 13.52 10.32
N ASN A 81 1.66 13.91 10.49
CA ASN A 81 0.53 13.13 10.01
C ASN A 81 0.42 13.13 8.47
N LYS A 82 0.69 14.25 7.79
CA LYS A 82 0.60 14.31 6.32
C LYS A 82 1.55 13.34 5.60
N PRO A 83 2.88 13.36 5.84
CA PRO A 83 3.77 12.41 5.17
C PRO A 83 3.53 10.96 5.63
N LEU A 84 3.16 10.75 6.90
CA LEU A 84 2.89 9.40 7.41
C LEU A 84 1.63 8.80 6.76
N ASN A 85 0.56 9.58 6.61
CA ASN A 85 -0.65 9.18 5.89
C ASN A 85 -0.40 8.98 4.40
N LEU A 86 0.46 9.80 3.77
CA LEU A 86 0.87 9.60 2.39
C LEU A 86 1.60 8.27 2.19
N ILE A 87 2.59 7.97 3.04
CA ILE A 87 3.33 6.70 3.00
C ILE A 87 2.38 5.52 3.20
N ALA A 88 1.50 5.62 4.20
CA ALA A 88 0.52 4.57 4.48
C ALA A 88 -0.44 4.35 3.29
N HIS A 89 -0.87 5.43 2.65
CA HIS A 89 -1.71 5.36 1.45
C HIS A 89 -0.98 4.70 0.26
N ILE A 90 0.29 5.06 0.02
CA ILE A 90 1.10 4.44 -1.04
C ILE A 90 1.32 2.95 -0.77
N LEU A 91 1.62 2.57 0.48
CA LEU A 91 1.78 1.16 0.85
C LEU A 91 0.48 0.38 0.67
N PHE A 92 -0.65 0.94 1.12
CA PHE A 92 -1.96 0.32 0.97
C PHE A 92 -2.36 0.14 -0.50
N MET A 93 -2.17 1.17 -1.33
CA MET A 93 -2.43 1.08 -2.76
C MET A 93 -1.45 0.12 -3.46
N GLY A 94 -0.19 0.06 -3.01
CA GLY A 94 0.78 -0.93 -3.48
C GLY A 94 0.35 -2.37 -3.18
N PHE A 95 -0.25 -2.61 -2.01
CA PHE A 95 -0.87 -3.90 -1.70
C PHE A 95 -2.03 -4.23 -2.64
N ILE A 96 -2.94 -3.28 -2.89
CA ILE A 96 -4.04 -3.47 -3.85
C ILE A 96 -3.52 -3.78 -5.25
N LEU A 97 -2.46 -3.09 -5.69
CA LEU A 97 -1.82 -3.32 -6.98
C LEU A 97 -1.24 -4.75 -7.07
N ASN A 98 -0.66 -5.27 -5.98
CA ASN A 98 -0.19 -6.65 -5.89
C ASN A 98 -1.35 -7.66 -5.98
N VAL A 99 -2.47 -7.39 -5.31
CA VAL A 99 -3.68 -8.21 -5.42
C VAL A 99 -4.18 -8.24 -6.87
N GLY A 100 -4.28 -7.07 -7.53
CA GLY A 100 -4.65 -6.98 -8.94
C GLY A 100 -3.70 -7.78 -9.85
N PHE A 101 -2.40 -7.69 -9.62
CA PHE A 101 -1.38 -8.46 -10.34
C PHE A 101 -1.57 -9.98 -10.16
N LYS A 102 -1.77 -10.46 -8.92
CA LYS A 102 -2.03 -11.89 -8.66
C LYS A 102 -3.28 -12.38 -9.36
N VAL A 103 -4.36 -11.60 -9.33
CA VAL A 103 -5.61 -11.93 -10.03
C VAL A 103 -5.40 -12.03 -11.55
N ALA A 104 -4.69 -11.07 -12.14
CA ALA A 104 -4.35 -11.11 -13.56
C ALA A 104 -3.44 -12.29 -13.92
N ALA A 105 -2.45 -12.60 -13.07
CA ALA A 105 -1.53 -13.71 -13.27
C ALA A 105 -2.25 -15.07 -13.30
N LEU A 106 -3.25 -15.27 -12.42
CA LEU A 106 -4.13 -16.44 -12.46
C LEU A 106 -4.88 -16.52 -13.79
N GLY A 107 -5.41 -15.40 -14.27
CA GLY A 107 -6.09 -15.33 -15.57
C GLY A 107 -5.17 -15.70 -16.75
N VAL A 108 -3.93 -15.19 -16.76
CA VAL A 108 -2.92 -15.56 -17.78
C VAL A 108 -2.59 -17.05 -17.73
N GLY A 109 -2.50 -17.62 -16.52
CA GLY A 109 -2.28 -19.05 -16.33
C GLY A 109 -3.37 -19.92 -16.94
N LEU A 110 -4.63 -19.48 -16.89
CA LEU A 110 -5.78 -20.19 -17.47
C LEU A 110 -5.84 -20.09 -18.99
N VAL A 111 -5.40 -18.96 -19.57
CA VAL A 111 -5.40 -18.77 -21.03
C VAL A 111 -4.25 -19.53 -21.70
N ARG A 112 -3.10 -19.70 -21.01
CA ARG A 112 -1.92 -20.36 -21.55
C ARG A 112 -2.15 -21.88 -21.68
N PRO A 113 -2.02 -22.47 -22.89
CA PRO A 113 -2.11 -23.92 -23.05
C PRO A 113 -0.87 -24.62 -22.48
N ILE A 114 -1.07 -25.72 -21.74
CA ILE A 114 0.00 -26.58 -21.25
C ILE A 114 0.39 -27.55 -22.35
N ASN A 115 1.49 -27.26 -23.05
CA ASN A 115 2.08 -28.18 -24.02
C ASN A 115 3.11 -29.06 -23.31
N VAL A 116 2.77 -30.33 -23.05
CA VAL A 116 3.71 -31.30 -22.48
C VAL A 116 4.42 -32.03 -23.61
N LYS A 117 5.74 -31.87 -23.72
CA LYS A 117 6.55 -32.69 -24.62
C LYS A 117 6.83 -34.01 -23.90
N LEU A 118 6.14 -35.07 -24.32
CA LEU A 118 6.44 -36.42 -23.83
C LEU A 118 7.79 -36.86 -24.41
N GLY A 119 8.81 -36.96 -23.56
CA GLY A 119 10.05 -37.64 -23.92
C GLY A 119 9.75 -39.13 -24.11
N LYS A 120 10.24 -39.73 -25.20
CA LYS A 120 10.14 -41.18 -25.41
C LYS A 120 10.86 -41.91 -24.29
N VAL A 121 10.11 -42.39 -23.30
CA VAL A 121 10.60 -43.36 -22.31
C VAL A 121 10.27 -44.74 -22.89
N GLY A 122 11.28 -45.39 -23.47
CA GLY A 122 11.12 -46.76 -23.97
C GLY A 122 12.08 -47.16 -25.09
N GLU A 123 13.36 -47.30 -24.78
CA GLU A 123 14.20 -48.33 -25.41
C GLU A 123 14.69 -49.25 -24.29
N VAL A 124 13.84 -50.22 -23.91
CA VAL A 124 14.26 -51.36 -23.09
C VAL A 124 14.98 -52.31 -24.04
N SER A 125 16.31 -52.25 -24.03
CA SER A 125 17.19 -53.15 -24.76
C SER A 125 16.95 -54.59 -24.29
N THR A 126 16.17 -55.36 -25.05
CA THR A 126 16.01 -56.81 -24.85
C THR A 126 17.02 -57.52 -25.74
N THR A 127 18.28 -57.60 -25.28
CA THR A 127 19.23 -58.56 -25.84
C THR A 127 18.87 -59.95 -25.31
N LEU A 128 18.00 -60.64 -26.05
CA LEU A 128 17.87 -62.10 -25.96
C LEU A 128 19.09 -62.71 -26.66
N THR A 129 20.02 -63.25 -25.87
CA THR A 129 21.07 -64.14 -26.38
C THR A 129 20.48 -65.52 -26.66
N PRO A 130 20.58 -66.07 -27.87
CA PRO A 130 20.34 -67.49 -28.08
C PRO A 130 21.55 -68.28 -27.55
N LYS A 131 21.26 -69.22 -26.64
CA LYS A 131 22.16 -70.27 -26.18
C LYS A 131 22.45 -71.23 -27.34
N ALA A 132 23.72 -71.36 -27.71
CA ALA A 132 24.26 -72.46 -28.51
C ALA A 132 25.49 -73.00 -27.80
#